data_AF-A0A952PXQ4-F1
#
_entry.id   AF-A0A952PXQ4-F1
#
_cell.length_a   1.000
_cell.length_b   1.000
_cell.length_c   1.000
_cell.angle_alpha   90.00
_cell.angle_beta   90.00
_cell.angle_gamma   90.00
#
_symmetry.space_group_name_H-M   'P 1'
#
loop_
_entity.id
_entity.type
_entity.pdbx_description
1 polymer ?
#
loop_
_entity_poly.entity_id
_entity_poly.type
_entity_poly.pdbx_seq_one_letter_code
_entity_poly.pdbx_strand_id
1 'polypeptide(L)'
;MSNLNFVFAFLVICGVVIIALLIADIRKGAESSAEASFHAVARPFAIQADVFQRYFQRLQQAIRMHPVPILGWIESAFWLIILFSIIDHVLAPRTSTTGQIIWALTIGPHEAGHFICNPFGTLIMFAGGSIWQVLFWLGLALVTLFIRRQVTFTMVLWAITGHSFINLAVYIGDARSKQLPLLFGMGSEHHDWANILGMLNLLQFDTTLAALSTLIGIAIVLSAVIVGITTAWFLPRVRLGKFPRLMNSFNPLRALIDGVTGRQWVFAVETPNEVG
;
A
#
# COMPACT_ATOMS: atom_id res chain seq x y z
N MET A 1 -0.30 -23.17 -19.97
CA MET A 1 0.77 -22.25 -20.42
C MET A 1 0.25 -21.02 -21.19
N SER A 2 -1.05 -20.68 -21.15
CA SER A 2 -1.64 -19.58 -21.95
C SER A 2 -1.95 -18.28 -21.18
N ASN A 3 -2.14 -18.32 -19.86
CA ASN A 3 -2.54 -17.13 -19.08
C ASN A 3 -1.38 -16.18 -18.74
N LEU A 4 -0.16 -16.70 -18.56
CA LEU A 4 1.01 -15.88 -18.22
C LEU A 4 1.43 -14.98 -19.39
N ASN A 5 1.40 -15.53 -20.61
CA ASN A 5 1.70 -14.78 -21.82
C ASN A 5 0.60 -13.76 -22.13
N PHE A 6 -0.66 -14.07 -21.82
CA PHE A 6 -1.77 -13.14 -21.99
C PHE A 6 -1.69 -11.97 -21.01
N VAL A 7 -1.44 -12.22 -19.73
CA VAL A 7 -1.30 -11.15 -18.72
C VAL A 7 -0.06 -10.29 -18.98
N PHE A 8 1.06 -10.92 -19.34
CA PHE A 8 2.27 -10.18 -19.72
C PHE A 8 2.05 -9.34 -20.99
N ALA A 9 1.45 -9.92 -22.04
CA ALA A 9 1.09 -9.18 -23.25
C ALA A 9 0.09 -8.06 -22.96
N PHE A 10 -0.89 -8.29 -22.08
CA PHE A 10 -1.89 -7.30 -21.71
C PHE A 10 -1.26 -6.11 -20.95
N LEU A 11 -0.35 -6.37 -20.01
CA LEU A 11 0.38 -5.32 -19.29
C LEU A 11 1.29 -4.51 -20.23
N VAL A 12 1.96 -5.19 -21.17
CA VAL A 12 2.78 -4.53 -22.20
C VAL A 12 1.90 -3.68 -23.13
N ILE A 13 0.76 -4.19 -23.60
CA ILE A 13 -0.19 -3.47 -24.46
C ILE A 13 -0.76 -2.26 -23.73
N CYS A 14 -1.17 -2.39 -22.47
CA CYS A 14 -1.65 -1.28 -21.66
C CYS A 14 -0.56 -0.21 -21.49
N GLY A 15 0.69 -0.62 -21.24
CA GLY A 15 1.83 0.29 -21.17
C GLY A 15 2.07 1.05 -22.48
N VAL A 16 2.03 0.35 -23.62
CA VAL A 16 2.19 0.96 -24.95
C VAL A 16 1.05 1.92 -25.28
N VAL A 17 -0.20 1.57 -24.95
CA VAL A 17 -1.37 2.43 -25.18
C VAL A 17 -1.29 3.70 -24.34
N ILE A 18 -0.90 3.61 -23.06
CA ILE A 18 -0.72 4.78 -22.19
C ILE A 18 0.39 5.69 -22.75
N ILE A 19 1.52 5.11 -23.19
CA ILE A 19 2.61 5.88 -23.82
C ILE A 19 2.13 6.52 -25.13
N ALA A 20 1.38 5.80 -25.96
CA ALA A 20 0.85 6.32 -27.23
C ALA A 20 -0.16 7.46 -27.01
N LEU A 21 -1.02 7.35 -25.99
CA LEU A 21 -1.96 8.40 -25.60
C LEU A 21 -1.23 9.62 -25.06
N LEU A 22 -0.17 9.44 -24.25
CA LEU A 22 0.69 10.54 -23.81
C LEU A 22 1.40 11.23 -24.99
N ILE A 23 1.92 10.46 -25.95
CA ILE A 23 2.55 11.01 -27.17
C ILE A 23 1.51 11.75 -28.02
N ALA A 24 0.30 11.21 -28.17
CA ALA A 24 -0.78 11.84 -28.91
C ALA A 24 -1.27 13.13 -28.24
N ASP A 25 -1.31 13.18 -26.91
CA ASP A 25 -1.64 14.37 -26.14
C ASP A 25 -0.56 15.45 -26.26
N ILE A 26 0.72 15.05 -26.22
CA ILE A 26 1.87 15.92 -26.51
C ILE A 26 1.81 16.46 -27.95
N ARG A 27 1.42 15.63 -28.93
CA ARG A 27 1.25 16.06 -30.34
C ARG A 27 0.06 17.00 -30.52
N LYS A 28 -1.08 16.74 -29.88
CA LYS A 28 -2.24 17.64 -29.90
C LYS A 28 -1.93 18.98 -29.24
N GLY A 29 -1.11 18.97 -28.18
CA GLY A 29 -0.55 20.18 -27.58
C GLY A 29 0.40 20.94 -28.53
N ALA A 30 1.18 20.20 -29.34
CA ALA A 30 2.12 20.77 -30.31
C ALA A 30 1.44 21.38 -31.56
N GLU A 31 0.31 20.83 -32.02
CA GLU A 31 -0.40 21.33 -33.20
C GLU A 31 -1.17 22.63 -32.93
N SER A 32 -1.63 22.86 -31.69
CA SER A 32 -2.35 24.10 -31.33
C SER A 32 -1.46 25.33 -31.09
N SER A 33 -0.13 25.14 -31.03
CA SER A 33 0.85 26.15 -30.60
C SER A 33 2.02 26.35 -31.59
N ALA A 34 1.90 25.81 -32.80
CA ALA A 34 3.03 25.64 -33.73
C ALA A 34 3.55 26.92 -34.41
N GLU A 35 2.83 28.04 -34.47
CA GLU A 35 3.28 29.20 -35.26
C GLU A 35 3.89 30.37 -34.47
N ALA A 36 3.68 30.50 -33.15
CA ALA A 36 4.04 31.74 -32.44
C ALA A 36 5.28 31.66 -31.52
N SER A 37 5.74 30.46 -31.13
CA SER A 37 6.70 30.30 -30.02
C SER A 37 7.93 29.44 -30.32
N PHE A 38 8.19 29.10 -31.59
CA PHE A 38 9.16 28.08 -32.01
C PHE A 38 10.65 28.43 -31.76
N HIS A 39 10.99 29.66 -31.39
CA HIS A 39 12.39 30.06 -31.13
C HIS A 39 12.76 30.26 -29.66
N ALA A 40 11.81 30.29 -28.71
CA ALA A 40 12.12 30.67 -27.32
C ALA A 40 12.13 29.50 -26.31
N VAL A 41 11.51 28.35 -26.61
CA VAL A 41 11.22 27.31 -25.60
C VAL A 41 11.93 25.97 -25.89
N ALA A 42 12.99 25.99 -26.70
CA ALA A 42 13.87 24.84 -26.91
C ALA A 42 14.80 24.56 -25.69
N ARG A 43 14.24 24.48 -24.48
CA ARG A 43 14.87 23.71 -23.40
C ARG A 43 14.16 22.36 -23.37
N PRO A 44 14.83 21.27 -23.78
CA PRO A 44 14.19 19.98 -23.82
C PRO A 44 13.71 19.62 -22.41
N PHE A 45 12.61 18.86 -22.34
CA PHE A 45 12.21 18.07 -21.18
C PHE A 45 13.22 16.93 -20.93
N ALA A 46 14.52 17.24 -21.02
CA ALA A 46 15.54 16.43 -20.40
C ALA A 46 15.30 16.61 -18.91
N ILE A 47 14.91 15.54 -18.21
CA ILE A 47 15.21 15.46 -16.78
C ILE A 47 16.72 15.65 -16.72
N GLN A 48 17.15 16.87 -16.43
CA GLN A 48 18.56 17.21 -16.38
C GLN A 48 19.19 16.21 -15.41
N ALA A 49 20.32 15.61 -15.78
CA ALA A 49 21.01 14.63 -14.92
C ALA A 49 21.25 15.17 -13.50
N ASP A 50 21.27 16.50 -13.37
CA ASP A 50 21.34 17.24 -12.11
C ASP A 50 20.14 16.99 -11.15
N VAL A 51 18.94 16.65 -11.64
CA VAL A 51 17.75 16.40 -10.80
C VAL A 51 17.95 15.08 -10.07
N PHE A 52 18.28 14.02 -10.81
CA PHE A 52 18.54 12.70 -10.23
C PHE A 52 19.72 12.75 -9.27
N GLN A 53 20.81 13.43 -9.64
CA GLN A 53 21.96 13.63 -8.76
C GLN A 53 21.58 14.36 -7.47
N ARG A 54 20.75 15.42 -7.54
CA ARG A 54 20.27 16.14 -6.35
C ARG A 54 19.42 15.25 -5.44
N TYR A 55 18.51 14.44 -5.98
CA TYR A 55 17.73 13.48 -5.18
C TYR A 55 18.62 12.43 -4.53
N PHE A 56 19.56 11.88 -5.29
CA PHE A 56 20.50 10.88 -4.80
C PHE A 56 21.38 11.42 -3.68
N GLN A 57 21.92 12.63 -3.83
CA GLN A 57 22.69 13.31 -2.78
C GLN A 57 21.85 13.56 -1.52
N ARG A 58 20.59 14.00 -1.66
CA ARG A 58 19.67 14.19 -0.53
C ARG A 58 19.39 12.88 0.20
N LEU A 59 19.18 11.78 -0.53
CA LEU A 59 18.97 10.47 0.06
C LEU A 59 20.22 9.99 0.81
N GLN A 60 21.41 10.11 0.20
CA GLN A 60 22.67 9.77 0.85
C GLN A 60 22.87 10.57 2.14
N GLN A 61 22.57 11.87 2.12
CA GLN A 61 22.64 12.71 3.30
C GLN A 61 21.62 12.29 4.36
N ALA A 62 20.37 12.00 3.96
CA ALA A 62 19.33 11.52 4.86
C ALA A 62 19.74 10.21 5.55
N ILE A 63 20.30 9.24 4.81
CA ILE A 63 20.79 7.97 5.36
C ILE A 63 21.93 8.21 6.36
N ARG A 64 22.91 9.04 6.01
CA ARG A 64 24.08 9.33 6.88
C ARG A 64 23.70 10.06 8.15
N MET A 65 22.74 10.98 8.06
CA MET A 65 22.28 11.82 9.17
C MET A 65 21.09 11.21 9.91
N HIS A 66 20.60 10.03 9.52
CA HIS A 66 19.44 9.42 10.14
C HIS A 66 19.77 9.08 11.60
N PRO A 67 18.93 9.47 12.59
CA PRO A 67 19.25 9.29 14.00
C PRO A 67 19.33 7.82 14.42
N VAL A 68 18.62 6.92 13.71
CA VAL A 68 18.61 5.47 13.96
C VAL A 68 18.59 4.72 12.62
N PRO A 69 19.72 4.62 11.89
CA PRO A 69 19.73 4.13 10.51
C PRO A 69 19.25 2.67 10.38
N ILE A 70 19.46 1.85 11.41
CA ILE A 70 18.97 0.46 11.46
C ILE A 70 17.44 0.42 11.35
N LEU A 71 16.73 1.33 12.01
CA LEU A 71 15.26 1.41 11.91
C LEU A 71 14.81 1.76 10.49
N GLY A 72 15.50 2.70 9.82
CA GLY A 72 15.21 3.05 8.43
C GLY A 72 15.35 1.85 7.48
N TRP A 73 16.37 1.02 7.69
CA TRP A 73 16.54 -0.24 6.94
C TRP A 73 15.46 -1.27 7.24
N ILE A 74 15.09 -1.46 8.52
CA ILE A 74 14.02 -2.38 8.92
C ILE A 74 12.69 -1.97 8.28
N GLU A 75 12.33 -0.68 8.35
CA GLU A 75 11.12 -0.16 7.74
C GLU A 75 11.16 -0.28 6.21
N SER A 76 12.31 -0.01 5.58
CA SER A 76 12.47 -0.20 4.14
C SER A 76 12.29 -1.66 3.74
N ALA A 77 12.86 -2.60 4.50
CA ALA A 77 12.68 -4.04 4.28
C ALA A 77 11.21 -4.45 4.43
N PHE A 78 10.50 -3.92 5.43
CA PHE A 78 9.06 -4.12 5.59
C PHE A 78 8.28 -3.65 4.34
N TRP A 79 8.59 -2.48 3.79
CA TRP A 79 7.94 -2.00 2.57
C TRP A 79 8.28 -2.83 1.33
N LEU A 80 9.47 -3.42 1.26
CA LEU A 80 9.80 -4.39 0.20
C LEU A 80 8.97 -5.67 0.34
N ILE A 81 8.69 -6.14 1.55
CA ILE A 81 7.77 -7.27 1.75
C ILE A 81 6.37 -6.93 1.21
N ILE A 82 5.86 -5.72 1.50
CA ILE A 82 4.57 -5.23 0.95
C ILE A 82 4.63 -5.05 -0.59
N LEU A 83 5.79 -4.73 -1.16
CA LEU A 83 5.95 -4.69 -2.61
C LEU A 83 5.82 -6.10 -3.21
N PHE A 84 6.50 -7.08 -2.63
CA PHE A 84 6.47 -8.46 -3.10
C PHE A 84 5.13 -9.16 -2.84
N SER A 85 4.35 -8.72 -1.85
CA SER A 85 3.01 -9.25 -1.60
C SER A 85 2.05 -8.99 -2.76
N ILE A 86 2.31 -8.01 -3.62
CA ILE A 86 1.55 -7.81 -4.87
C ILE A 86 1.66 -9.04 -5.76
N ILE A 87 2.88 -9.55 -5.94
CA ILE A 87 3.14 -10.69 -6.83
C ILE A 87 2.45 -11.94 -6.25
N ASP A 88 2.63 -12.20 -4.96
CA ASP A 88 2.01 -13.31 -4.25
C ASP A 88 0.47 -13.27 -4.38
N HIS A 89 -0.14 -12.10 -4.14
CA HIS A 89 -1.58 -11.92 -4.25
C HIS A 89 -2.08 -12.09 -5.69
N VAL A 90 -1.47 -11.43 -6.68
CA VAL A 90 -1.95 -11.48 -8.08
C VAL A 90 -1.81 -12.87 -8.69
N LEU A 91 -0.72 -13.59 -8.38
CA LEU A 91 -0.48 -14.93 -8.95
C LEU A 91 -1.39 -16.00 -8.35
N ALA A 92 -1.76 -15.86 -7.08
CA ALA A 92 -2.60 -16.83 -6.39
C ALA A 92 -3.59 -16.13 -5.44
N PRO A 93 -4.61 -15.41 -5.94
CA PRO A 93 -5.44 -14.53 -5.13
C PRO A 93 -6.20 -15.19 -3.97
N ARG A 94 -6.43 -16.51 -4.07
CA ARG A 94 -7.21 -17.28 -3.09
C ARG A 94 -6.36 -18.19 -2.22
N THR A 95 -5.20 -18.62 -2.71
CA THR A 95 -4.38 -19.65 -2.07
C THR A 95 -3.04 -19.13 -1.57
N SER A 96 -2.58 -17.99 -2.07
CA SER A 96 -1.39 -17.31 -1.55
C SER A 96 -1.55 -16.89 -0.10
N THR A 97 -0.42 -16.65 0.57
CA THR A 97 -0.43 -16.15 1.95
C THR A 97 -1.08 -14.77 2.01
N THR A 98 -0.71 -13.88 1.08
CA THR A 98 -1.26 -12.53 1.00
C THR A 98 -2.76 -12.57 0.70
N GLY A 99 -3.18 -13.38 -0.28
CA GLY A 99 -4.58 -13.54 -0.63
C GLY A 99 -5.45 -13.99 0.54
N GLN A 100 -4.99 -15.00 1.30
CA GLN A 100 -5.72 -15.50 2.48
C GLN A 100 -5.81 -14.46 3.59
N ILE A 101 -4.71 -13.75 3.88
CA ILE A 101 -4.69 -12.68 4.90
C ILE A 101 -5.67 -11.57 4.51
N ILE A 102 -5.60 -11.10 3.25
CA ILE A 102 -6.46 -10.00 2.80
C ILE A 102 -7.92 -10.44 2.75
N TRP A 103 -8.20 -11.66 2.30
CA TRP A 103 -9.56 -12.20 2.36
C TRP A 103 -10.09 -12.19 3.81
N ALA A 104 -9.32 -12.67 4.79
CA ALA A 104 -9.72 -12.67 6.19
C ALA A 104 -9.97 -11.25 6.75
N LEU A 105 -9.19 -10.26 6.31
CA LEU A 105 -9.36 -8.86 6.69
C LEU A 105 -10.58 -8.20 6.03
N THR A 106 -10.93 -8.62 4.82
CA THR A 106 -11.96 -7.96 3.99
C THR A 106 -13.34 -8.57 4.15
N ILE A 107 -13.43 -9.84 4.53
CA ILE A 107 -14.70 -10.57 4.55
C ILE A 107 -15.70 -10.03 5.57
N GLY A 108 -15.26 -9.66 6.77
CA GLY A 108 -16.13 -9.07 7.79
C GLY A 108 -16.76 -7.75 7.33
N PRO A 109 -15.96 -6.76 6.89
CA PRO A 109 -16.48 -5.53 6.29
C PRO A 109 -17.36 -5.77 5.06
N HIS A 110 -17.07 -6.81 4.26
CA HIS A 110 -17.89 -7.18 3.11
C HIS A 110 -19.31 -7.60 3.54
N GLU A 111 -19.43 -8.59 4.42
CA GLU A 111 -20.74 -9.07 4.88
C GLU A 111 -21.52 -7.98 5.63
N ALA A 112 -20.83 -7.17 6.44
CA ALA A 112 -21.43 -6.01 7.09
C ALA A 112 -21.98 -5.01 6.06
N GLY A 113 -21.31 -4.89 4.91
CA GLY A 113 -21.73 -4.02 3.82
C GLY A 113 -23.10 -4.38 3.26
N HIS A 114 -23.38 -5.66 3.04
CA HIS A 114 -24.72 -6.10 2.61
C HIS A 114 -25.79 -5.70 3.63
N PHE A 115 -25.52 -5.92 4.91
CA PHE A 115 -26.46 -5.56 5.99
C PHE A 115 -26.71 -4.05 6.05
N ILE A 116 -25.64 -3.24 6.01
CA ILE A 116 -25.74 -1.77 6.06
C ILE A 116 -26.47 -1.24 4.82
N CYS A 117 -26.23 -1.85 3.66
CA CYS A 117 -26.78 -1.39 2.39
C CYS A 117 -28.17 -1.93 2.05
N ASN A 118 -28.67 -2.93 2.79
CA ASN A 118 -29.98 -3.55 2.58
C ASN A 118 -31.16 -2.54 2.48
N PRO A 119 -31.27 -1.51 3.34
CA PRO A 119 -32.38 -0.56 3.27
C PRO A 119 -32.45 0.30 2.00
N PHE A 120 -31.37 0.32 1.20
CA PHE A 120 -31.24 1.21 0.03
C PHE A 120 -31.56 0.51 -1.30
N GLY A 121 -32.14 -0.70 -1.25
CA GLY A 121 -32.58 -1.45 -2.42
C GLY A 121 -31.56 -2.46 -2.93
N THR A 122 -32.02 -3.38 -3.78
CA THR A 122 -31.29 -4.61 -4.12
C THR A 122 -29.94 -4.37 -4.78
N LEU A 123 -29.84 -3.42 -5.71
CA LEU A 123 -28.57 -3.11 -6.38
C LEU A 123 -27.53 -2.60 -5.38
N ILE A 124 -27.93 -1.70 -4.47
CA ILE A 124 -27.04 -1.14 -3.46
C ILE A 124 -26.70 -2.18 -2.41
N MET A 125 -27.64 -3.05 -2.02
CA MET A 125 -27.38 -4.19 -1.15
C MET A 125 -26.27 -5.10 -1.70
N PHE A 126 -26.35 -5.53 -2.96
CA PHE A 126 -25.31 -6.36 -3.58
C PHE A 126 -23.98 -5.60 -3.73
N ALA A 127 -24.02 -4.33 -4.15
CA ALA A 127 -22.81 -3.51 -4.21
C ALA A 127 -22.20 -3.23 -2.83
N GLY A 128 -23.03 -3.26 -1.78
CA GLY A 128 -22.68 -2.91 -0.40
C GLY A 128 -21.50 -3.68 0.13
N GLY A 129 -21.40 -4.98 -0.15
CA GLY A 129 -20.26 -5.77 0.32
C GLY A 129 -18.94 -5.29 -0.26
N SER A 130 -18.89 -5.08 -1.58
CA SER A 130 -17.71 -4.55 -2.26
C SER A 130 -17.37 -3.10 -1.82
N ILE A 131 -18.38 -2.27 -1.62
CA ILE A 131 -18.24 -0.87 -1.17
C ILE A 131 -17.62 -0.84 0.23
N TRP A 132 -18.18 -1.55 1.20
CA TRP A 132 -17.71 -1.52 2.59
C TRP A 132 -16.38 -2.24 2.79
N GLN A 133 -16.13 -3.31 2.02
CA GLN A 133 -14.81 -3.96 1.95
C GLN A 133 -13.68 -2.97 1.62
N VAL A 134 -13.92 -1.97 0.78
CA VAL A 134 -12.91 -0.94 0.44
C VAL A 134 -12.98 0.25 1.38
N LEU A 135 -14.19 0.78 1.61
CA LEU A 135 -14.39 2.00 2.41
C LEU A 135 -13.94 1.85 3.86
N PHE A 136 -14.04 0.66 4.45
CA PHE A 136 -13.61 0.43 5.81
C PHE A 136 -12.10 0.72 5.98
N TRP A 137 -11.26 0.11 5.14
CA TRP A 137 -9.81 0.28 5.20
C TRP A 137 -9.37 1.69 4.77
N LEU A 138 -10.03 2.24 3.75
CA LEU A 138 -9.83 3.63 3.34
C LEU A 138 -10.17 4.59 4.49
N GLY A 139 -11.32 4.43 5.13
CA GLY A 139 -11.75 5.25 6.26
C GLY A 139 -10.76 5.22 7.42
N LEU A 140 -10.24 4.05 7.78
CA LEU A 140 -9.18 3.91 8.79
C LEU A 140 -7.88 4.61 8.36
N ALA A 141 -7.49 4.50 7.09
CA ALA A 141 -6.34 5.24 6.56
C ALA A 141 -6.56 6.76 6.69
N LEU A 142 -7.72 7.27 6.31
CA LEU A 142 -8.03 8.71 6.41
C LEU A 142 -8.05 9.19 7.88
N VAL A 143 -8.64 8.42 8.79
CA VAL A 143 -8.62 8.73 10.23
C VAL A 143 -7.19 8.78 10.76
N THR A 144 -6.36 7.81 10.41
CA THR A 144 -4.97 7.77 10.90
C THR A 144 -4.11 8.87 10.30
N LEU A 145 -4.40 9.27 9.06
CA LEU A 145 -3.74 10.39 8.39
C LEU A 145 -4.12 11.73 9.00
N PHE A 146 -5.42 12.04 9.05
CA PHE A 146 -5.91 13.39 9.37
C PHE A 146 -6.07 13.64 10.86
N ILE A 147 -6.49 12.62 11.62
CA ILE A 147 -6.75 12.74 13.05
C ILE A 147 -5.50 12.34 13.85
N ARG A 148 -4.91 11.18 13.54
CA ARG A 148 -3.78 10.65 14.32
C ARG A 148 -2.42 11.14 13.85
N ARG A 149 -2.31 11.68 12.63
CA ARG A 149 -1.07 12.15 12.01
C ARG A 149 0.03 11.07 11.96
N GLN A 150 -0.38 9.80 11.77
CA GLN A 150 0.51 8.64 11.74
C GLN A 150 0.71 8.14 10.31
N VAL A 151 1.67 8.74 9.59
CA VAL A 151 1.87 8.50 8.15
C VAL A 151 2.24 7.04 7.85
N THR A 152 3.17 6.44 8.59
CA THR A 152 3.60 5.05 8.35
C THR A 152 2.43 4.07 8.51
N PHE A 153 1.64 4.22 9.58
CA PHE A 153 0.47 3.37 9.82
C PHE A 153 -0.64 3.61 8.78
N THR A 154 -0.85 4.87 8.38
CA THR A 154 -1.75 5.22 7.26
C THR A 154 -1.39 4.45 6.01
N MET A 155 -0.10 4.39 5.64
CA MET A 155 0.32 3.71 4.42
C MET A 155 0.11 2.19 4.48
N VAL A 156 0.15 1.57 5.67
CA VAL A 156 -0.20 0.15 5.82
C VAL A 156 -1.68 -0.07 5.53
N LEU A 157 -2.55 0.77 6.09
CA LEU A 157 -4.01 0.71 5.84
C LEU A 157 -4.34 1.04 4.38
N TRP A 158 -3.57 1.95 3.78
CA TRP A 158 -3.67 2.27 2.35
C TRP A 158 -3.25 1.09 1.47
N ALA A 159 -2.17 0.38 1.81
CA ALA A 159 -1.79 -0.86 1.13
C ALA A 159 -2.87 -1.96 1.26
N ILE A 160 -3.48 -2.12 2.45
CA ILE A 160 -4.62 -3.04 2.64
C ILE A 160 -5.80 -2.63 1.74
N THR A 161 -6.07 -1.33 1.61
CA THR A 161 -7.10 -0.81 0.70
C THR A 161 -6.81 -1.22 -0.75
N GLY A 162 -5.55 -1.10 -1.21
CA GLY A 162 -5.14 -1.54 -2.55
C GLY A 162 -5.29 -3.04 -2.74
N HIS A 163 -4.83 -3.84 -1.79
CA HIS A 163 -5.04 -5.29 -1.82
C HIS A 163 -6.52 -5.68 -1.76
N SER A 164 -7.37 -4.89 -1.12
CA SER A 164 -8.82 -5.10 -1.10
C SER A 164 -9.42 -5.04 -2.51
N PHE A 165 -8.94 -4.14 -3.37
CA PHE A 165 -9.32 -4.11 -4.79
C PHE A 165 -8.81 -5.31 -5.59
N ILE A 166 -7.60 -5.81 -5.30
CA ILE A 166 -7.06 -7.02 -5.94
C ILE A 166 -7.89 -8.25 -5.54
N ASN A 167 -8.23 -8.38 -4.26
CA ASN A 167 -9.11 -9.45 -3.77
C ASN A 167 -10.50 -9.35 -4.41
N LEU A 168 -11.07 -8.14 -4.51
CA LEU A 168 -12.36 -7.88 -5.15
C LEU A 168 -12.39 -8.29 -6.63
N ALA A 169 -11.29 -8.09 -7.36
CA ALA A 169 -11.21 -8.41 -8.79
C ALA A 169 -11.55 -9.87 -9.11
N VAL A 170 -11.24 -10.80 -8.19
CA VAL A 170 -11.55 -12.23 -8.34
C VAL A 170 -13.06 -12.47 -8.41
N TYR A 171 -13.82 -11.77 -7.56
CA TYR A 171 -15.28 -11.85 -7.52
C TYR A 171 -15.93 -11.18 -8.74
N ILE A 172 -15.37 -10.05 -9.19
CA ILE A 172 -15.81 -9.38 -10.41
C ILE A 172 -15.63 -10.32 -11.61
N GLY A 173 -14.45 -10.91 -11.76
CA GLY A 173 -14.11 -11.76 -12.90
C GLY A 173 -14.88 -13.08 -12.94
N ASP A 174 -15.42 -13.52 -11.79
CA ASP A 174 -16.26 -14.72 -11.69
C ASP A 174 -17.75 -14.45 -11.98
N ALA A 175 -18.15 -13.21 -12.29
CA ALA A 175 -19.57 -12.85 -12.40
C ALA A 175 -20.37 -13.72 -13.40
N ARG A 176 -19.77 -14.08 -14.56
CA ARG A 176 -20.42 -14.98 -15.53
C ARG A 176 -20.25 -16.45 -15.20
N SER A 177 -19.09 -16.85 -14.67
CA SER A 177 -18.75 -18.26 -14.44
C SER A 177 -19.37 -18.83 -13.16
N LYS A 178 -19.57 -17.99 -12.13
CA LYS A 178 -20.12 -18.36 -10.82
C LYS A 178 -19.48 -19.61 -10.22
N GLN A 179 -18.16 -19.73 -10.37
CA GLN A 179 -17.38 -20.89 -9.91
C GLN A 179 -16.90 -20.72 -8.48
N LEU A 180 -16.85 -19.48 -7.97
CA LEU A 180 -16.39 -19.24 -6.60
C LEU A 180 -17.42 -19.77 -5.59
N PRO A 181 -17.01 -20.56 -4.60
CA PRO A 181 -17.91 -20.98 -3.54
C PRO A 181 -18.33 -19.76 -2.72
N LEU A 182 -19.63 -19.62 -2.52
CA LEU A 182 -20.19 -18.57 -1.70
C LEU A 182 -20.03 -18.90 -0.21
N LEU A 183 -20.01 -17.84 0.60
CA LEU A 183 -20.09 -18.00 2.04
C LEU A 183 -21.41 -18.65 2.45
N PHE A 184 -21.35 -19.41 3.55
CA PHE A 184 -22.49 -20.10 4.14
C PHE A 184 -23.20 -21.12 3.23
N GLY A 185 -22.59 -21.53 2.11
CA GLY A 185 -23.20 -22.48 1.19
C GLY A 185 -24.40 -21.91 0.41
N MET A 186 -24.49 -20.58 0.29
CA MET A 186 -25.53 -19.93 -0.49
C MET A 186 -25.47 -20.35 -1.97
N GLY A 187 -26.64 -20.36 -2.63
CA GLY A 187 -26.75 -20.74 -4.03
C GLY A 187 -26.29 -19.65 -5.00
N SER A 188 -26.12 -20.04 -6.27
CA SER A 188 -25.58 -19.21 -7.36
C SER A 188 -26.29 -17.85 -7.60
N GLU A 189 -27.47 -17.68 -7.02
CA GLU A 189 -28.27 -16.46 -7.00
C GLU A 189 -27.72 -15.37 -6.06
N HIS A 190 -26.77 -15.70 -5.17
CA HIS A 190 -26.15 -14.74 -4.24
C HIS A 190 -24.78 -14.22 -4.72
N HIS A 191 -24.39 -14.44 -5.97
CA HIS A 191 -23.16 -13.85 -6.52
C HIS A 191 -23.35 -12.35 -6.76
N ASP A 192 -22.78 -11.50 -5.89
CA ASP A 192 -22.95 -10.04 -5.94
C ASP A 192 -22.69 -9.47 -7.34
N TRP A 193 -21.51 -9.75 -7.91
CA TRP A 193 -21.13 -9.18 -9.19
C TRP A 193 -21.91 -9.74 -10.37
N ALA A 194 -22.42 -10.97 -10.28
CA ALA A 194 -23.34 -11.50 -11.27
C ALA A 194 -24.68 -10.73 -11.24
N ASN A 195 -25.19 -10.44 -10.04
CA ASN A 195 -26.42 -9.68 -9.85
C ASN A 195 -26.25 -8.21 -10.26
N ILE A 196 -25.18 -7.55 -9.80
CA ILE A 196 -24.88 -6.15 -10.14
C ILE A 196 -24.77 -5.99 -11.65
N LEU A 197 -23.91 -6.78 -12.31
CA LEU A 197 -23.70 -6.67 -13.75
C LEU A 197 -24.92 -7.14 -14.54
N GLY A 198 -25.68 -8.12 -14.04
CA GLY A 198 -26.92 -8.58 -14.65
C GLY A 198 -27.98 -7.48 -14.65
N MET A 199 -28.24 -6.84 -13.51
CA MET A 199 -29.19 -5.73 -13.38
C MET A 199 -28.82 -4.53 -14.26
N LEU A 200 -27.53 -4.30 -14.47
CA LEU A 200 -27.02 -3.19 -15.29
C LEU A 200 -26.87 -3.56 -16.79
N ASN A 201 -27.11 -4.81 -17.19
CA ASN A 201 -26.83 -5.32 -18.54
C ASN A 201 -25.36 -5.17 -18.97
N LEU A 202 -24.42 -5.40 -18.02
CA LEU A 202 -22.98 -5.24 -18.19
C LEU A 202 -22.17 -6.52 -17.93
N LEU A 203 -22.80 -7.70 -17.91
CA LEU A 203 -22.13 -8.99 -17.62
C LEU A 203 -20.91 -9.27 -18.50
N GLN A 204 -20.94 -8.81 -19.76
CA GLN A 204 -19.84 -8.93 -20.71
C GLN A 204 -18.57 -8.16 -20.32
N PHE A 205 -18.66 -7.22 -19.39
CA PHE A 205 -17.54 -6.39 -18.93
C PHE A 205 -16.87 -6.92 -17.66
N ASP A 206 -17.28 -8.07 -17.14
CA ASP A 206 -16.74 -8.68 -15.92
C ASP A 206 -15.20 -8.76 -15.90
N THR A 207 -14.58 -9.29 -16.96
CA THR A 207 -13.12 -9.41 -17.06
C THR A 207 -12.42 -8.06 -17.17
N THR A 208 -13.06 -7.08 -17.82
CA THR A 208 -12.51 -5.73 -17.97
C THR A 208 -12.54 -4.98 -16.63
N LEU A 209 -13.65 -5.10 -15.90
CA LEU A 209 -13.80 -4.51 -14.57
C LEU A 209 -12.89 -5.19 -13.54
N ALA A 210 -12.70 -6.51 -13.64
CA ALA A 210 -11.75 -7.24 -12.82
C ALA A 210 -10.30 -6.76 -13.05
N ALA A 211 -9.91 -6.59 -14.33
CA ALA A 211 -8.60 -6.05 -14.68
C ALA A 211 -8.42 -4.61 -14.16
N LEU A 212 -9.44 -3.76 -14.30
CA LEU A 212 -9.40 -2.39 -13.79
C LEU A 212 -9.26 -2.36 -12.25
N SER A 213 -10.04 -3.18 -11.53
CA SER A 213 -9.93 -3.30 -10.07
C SER A 213 -8.53 -3.76 -9.66
N THR A 214 -7.96 -4.74 -10.38
CA THR A 214 -6.59 -5.20 -10.14
C THR A 214 -5.57 -4.07 -10.33
N LEU A 215 -5.68 -3.31 -11.43
CA LEU A 215 -4.78 -2.20 -11.73
C LEU A 215 -4.86 -1.09 -10.69
N ILE A 216 -6.08 -0.71 -10.27
CA ILE A 216 -6.30 0.27 -9.18
C ILE A 216 -5.63 -0.23 -7.91
N GLY A 217 -5.85 -1.50 -7.55
CA GLY A 217 -5.27 -2.11 -6.36
C GLY A 217 -3.73 -2.09 -6.37
N ILE A 218 -3.12 -2.49 -7.49
CA ILE A 218 -1.66 -2.43 -7.68
C ILE A 218 -1.15 -1.00 -7.54
N ALA A 219 -1.78 -0.03 -8.20
CA ALA A 219 -1.37 1.37 -8.14
C ALA A 219 -1.42 1.92 -6.71
N ILE A 220 -2.45 1.58 -5.95
CA ILE A 220 -2.58 1.95 -4.54
C ILE A 220 -1.44 1.35 -3.70
N VAL A 221 -1.18 0.04 -3.81
CA VAL A 221 -0.09 -0.60 -3.04
C VAL A 221 1.28 -0.01 -3.41
N LEU A 222 1.54 0.22 -4.70
CA LEU A 222 2.78 0.87 -5.14
C LEU A 222 2.94 2.27 -4.56
N SER A 223 1.86 3.06 -4.53
CA SER A 223 1.89 4.39 -3.90
C SER A 223 2.20 4.32 -2.40
N ALA A 224 1.63 3.32 -1.70
CA ALA A 224 1.91 3.08 -0.28
C ALA A 224 3.37 2.71 -0.03
N VAL A 225 3.95 1.84 -0.87
CA VAL A 225 5.37 1.44 -0.80
C VAL A 225 6.29 2.63 -1.03
N ILE A 226 6.03 3.45 -2.06
CA ILE A 226 6.85 4.62 -2.38
C ILE A 226 6.84 5.62 -1.21
N VAL A 227 5.65 5.96 -0.70
CA VAL A 227 5.52 6.88 0.43
C VAL A 227 6.12 6.26 1.69
N GLY A 228 5.89 4.97 1.92
CA GLY A 228 6.43 4.21 3.03
C GLY A 228 7.96 4.25 3.11
N ILE A 229 8.65 3.86 2.03
CA ILE A 229 10.11 3.92 1.94
C ILE A 229 10.60 5.36 2.10
N THR A 230 9.91 6.34 1.49
CA THR A 230 10.27 7.75 1.65
C THR A 230 10.19 8.17 3.12
N THR A 231 9.11 7.83 3.81
CA THR A 231 8.95 8.18 5.23
C THR A 231 9.95 7.48 6.14
N ALA A 232 10.44 6.30 5.76
CA ALA A 232 11.45 5.58 6.51
C ALA A 232 12.74 6.40 6.70
N TRP A 233 13.10 7.21 5.69
CA TRP A 233 14.35 7.99 5.67
C TRP A 233 14.17 9.47 5.96
N PHE A 234 13.01 10.05 5.62
CA PHE A 234 12.80 11.50 5.69
C PHE A 234 11.92 11.96 6.86
N LEU A 235 11.14 11.07 7.49
CA LEU A 235 10.26 11.48 8.58
C LEU A 235 11.06 11.73 9.88
N PRO A 236 10.92 12.90 10.54
CA PRO A 236 11.64 13.21 11.76
C PRO A 236 11.32 12.22 12.90
N ARG A 237 12.35 11.56 13.43
CA ARG A 237 12.25 10.62 14.56
C ARG A 237 12.32 11.35 15.89
N VAL A 238 11.38 12.25 16.13
CA VAL A 238 11.32 13.00 17.40
C VAL A 238 10.89 12.02 18.50
N ARG A 239 11.72 11.88 19.55
CA ARG A 239 11.59 10.99 20.73
C ARG A 239 12.24 9.59 20.68
N LEU A 240 12.88 9.16 19.60
CA LEU A 240 13.71 7.94 19.65
C LEU A 240 15.09 8.17 20.31
N GLY A 241 15.42 9.43 20.63
CA GLY A 241 16.69 9.87 21.22
C GLY A 241 16.88 9.65 22.73
N LYS A 242 16.06 8.82 23.38
CA LYS A 242 16.36 8.27 24.70
C LYS A 242 15.99 6.79 24.72
N PHE A 243 16.78 5.96 24.04
CA PHE A 243 16.95 4.58 24.53
C PHE A 243 17.85 4.70 25.78
N PRO A 244 17.33 4.54 27.01
CA PRO A 244 18.19 4.51 28.18
C PRO A 244 19.02 3.24 28.07
N ARG A 245 20.28 3.34 27.60
CA ARG A 245 21.38 2.35 27.74
C ARG A 245 21.00 0.86 27.71
N LEU A 246 19.95 0.44 27.00
CA LEU A 246 19.48 -0.95 27.09
C LEU A 246 20.43 -1.91 26.37
N MET A 247 21.24 -1.40 25.43
CA MET A 247 22.31 -2.14 24.78
C MET A 247 23.55 -2.38 25.66
N ASN A 248 23.74 -1.64 26.77
CA ASN A 248 24.81 -1.95 27.72
C ASN A 248 24.43 -3.06 28.71
N SER A 249 23.14 -3.32 28.89
CA SER A 249 22.61 -4.34 29.82
C SER A 249 22.49 -5.74 29.21
N PHE A 250 22.64 -5.89 27.89
CA PHE A 250 22.56 -7.20 27.20
C PHE A 250 23.91 -7.67 26.64
N ASN A 251 25.02 -7.32 27.29
CA ASN A 251 26.30 -7.96 27.02
C ASN A 251 26.62 -8.93 28.18
N PRO A 252 26.17 -10.19 28.14
CA PRO A 252 26.43 -11.17 29.20
C PRO A 252 27.93 -11.40 29.43
N LEU A 253 28.78 -11.09 28.43
CA LEU A 253 30.24 -11.15 28.56
C LEU A 253 30.80 -10.01 29.44
N ARG A 254 30.13 -8.85 29.50
CA ARG A 254 30.58 -7.71 30.31
C ARG A 254 30.34 -7.95 31.80
N ALA A 255 29.23 -8.59 32.16
CA ALA A 255 28.96 -9.04 33.53
C ALA A 255 29.99 -10.07 34.03
N LEU A 256 30.50 -10.92 33.13
CA LEU A 256 31.57 -11.88 33.45
C LEU A 256 32.93 -11.19 33.69
N ILE A 257 33.22 -10.10 32.97
CA ILE A 257 34.47 -9.32 33.09
C ILE A 257 34.42 -8.41 34.33
N ASP A 258 33.27 -7.79 34.61
CA ASP A 258 33.11 -6.87 35.73
C ASP A 258 33.05 -7.63 37.08
N GLY A 259 32.55 -8.87 37.09
CA GLY A 259 32.59 -9.76 38.25
C GLY A 259 34.01 -10.15 38.68
N VAL A 260 34.98 -10.07 37.76
CA VAL A 260 36.41 -10.35 38.03
C VAL A 260 37.16 -9.11 38.55
N THR A 261 36.61 -7.90 38.38
CA THR A 261 37.34 -6.64 38.66
C THR A 261 36.82 -5.80 39.84
N GLY A 262 35.90 -6.33 40.64
CA GLY A 262 35.70 -5.90 42.03
C GLY A 262 35.26 -4.45 42.29
N ARG A 263 34.48 -3.81 41.39
CA ARG A 263 33.89 -2.49 41.70
C ARG A 263 32.50 -2.61 42.32
N GLN A 264 32.39 -2.24 43.59
CA GLN A 264 31.12 -2.11 44.31
C GLN A 264 30.31 -0.90 43.83
N TRP A 265 28.99 -1.07 43.77
CA TRP A 265 28.02 -0.04 43.44
C TRP A 265 27.72 0.81 44.68
N VAL A 266 28.03 2.11 44.63
CA VAL A 266 27.55 3.09 45.64
C VAL A 266 26.19 3.60 45.17
N PHE A 267 25.13 3.25 45.89
CA PHE A 267 23.81 3.87 45.74
C PHE A 267 23.80 5.18 46.54
N ALA A 268 23.52 6.30 45.87
CA ALA A 268 23.25 7.57 46.54
C ALA A 268 21.86 7.51 47.17
N VAL A 269 21.80 7.58 48.50
CA VAL A 269 20.58 7.81 49.27
C VAL A 269 20.50 9.32 49.54
N GLU A 270 19.52 9.99 48.97
CA GLU A 270 19.19 11.37 49.34
C GLU A 270 18.29 11.33 50.59
N THR A 271 18.78 11.85 51.72
CA THR A 271 17.96 12.22 52.87
C THR A 271 17.76 13.74 52.87
N PRO A 272 16.52 14.27 52.97
CA PRO A 272 16.31 15.68 53.22
C PRO A 272 16.60 15.99 54.69
N ASN A 273 17.55 16.89 54.94
CA ASN A 273 17.85 17.38 56.28
C ASN A 273 16.77 18.35 56.78
N GLU A 274 16.34 18.09 58.01
CA GLU A 274 15.65 19.02 58.88
C GLU A 274 16.60 20.07 59.48
N VAL A 275 16.09 21.31 59.54
CA VAL A 275 16.33 22.41 60.49
C VAL A 275 17.61 23.26 60.39
N GLY A 276 17.35 24.55 60.16
CA GLY A 276 18.07 25.73 60.66
C GLY A 276 17.09 26.90 60.72
#